data_AF-A0A970JU54-F1
#
_entry.id   AF-A0A970JU54-F1
#
_cell.length_a   1.000
_cell.length_b   1.000
_cell.length_c   1.000
_cell.angle_alpha   90.00
_cell.angle_beta   90.00
_cell.angle_gamma   90.00
#
_symmetry.space_group_name_H-M   'P 1'
#
loop_
_entity.id
_entity.type
_entity.pdbx_description
1 polymer ?
#
loop_
_entity_poly.entity_id
_entity_poly.type
_entity_poly.pdbx_seq_one_letter_code
_entity_poly.pdbx_strand_id
1 'polypeptide(L)'
;MSTNNHSSRHGRRTLPPCGFKRVLHDLERRYLAPDAQAAVYHYLITEEIPFEVTERAILEAVSLARLKNSTVDAPLLACLVDALLDDCSFEIPGTASERLYPASCTLC
;
A
#
# COMPACT_ATOMS: atom_id res chain seq x y z
N MET A 1 -16.10 26.60 -34.97
CA MET A 1 -15.03 25.66 -35.32
C MET A 1 -14.32 25.28 -34.03
N SER A 2 -14.46 24.01 -33.66
CA SER A 2 -13.87 23.40 -32.46
C SER A 2 -12.38 23.14 -32.65
N THR A 3 -11.58 23.27 -31.60
CA THR A 3 -10.52 22.29 -31.27
C THR A 3 -10.17 22.35 -29.79
N ASN A 4 -10.31 21.19 -29.16
CA ASN A 4 -9.88 20.79 -27.83
C ASN A 4 -8.42 21.13 -27.53
N ASN A 5 -8.16 21.64 -26.31
CA ASN A 5 -6.84 21.51 -25.69
C ASN A 5 -6.95 20.58 -24.48
N HIS A 6 -6.57 19.32 -24.69
CA HIS A 6 -6.27 18.37 -23.63
C HIS A 6 -4.92 18.73 -23.01
N SER A 7 -4.95 19.44 -21.88
CA SER A 7 -3.77 19.57 -21.03
C SER A 7 -3.61 18.29 -20.21
N SER A 8 -2.80 17.39 -20.73
CA SER A 8 -2.32 16.18 -20.07
C SER A 8 -1.76 16.50 -18.69
N ARG A 9 -2.41 15.94 -17.66
CA ARG A 9 -1.90 15.87 -16.29
C ARG A 9 -0.68 14.96 -16.28
N HIS A 10 0.51 15.52 -16.44
CA HIS A 10 1.74 14.85 -16.01
C HIS A 10 1.99 15.22 -14.56
N GLY A 11 1.32 14.49 -13.66
CA GLY A 11 1.74 14.42 -12.27
C GLY A 11 3.16 13.89 -12.25
N ARG A 12 4.12 14.75 -11.89
CA ARG A 12 5.49 14.36 -11.61
C ARG A 12 5.46 13.23 -10.59
N ARG A 13 5.76 12.01 -11.02
CA ARG A 13 6.20 10.94 -10.11
C ARG A 13 7.58 11.34 -9.63
N THR A 14 7.62 12.02 -8.49
CA THR A 14 8.86 12.18 -7.72
C THR A 14 9.26 10.78 -7.28
N LEU A 15 10.25 10.20 -7.97
CA LEU A 15 10.95 9.02 -7.45
C LEU A 15 11.51 9.39 -6.07
N PRO A 16 11.29 8.57 -5.02
CA PRO A 16 11.81 8.88 -3.71
C PRO A 16 13.35 8.97 -3.78
N PRO A 17 13.99 9.91 -3.07
CA PRO A 17 15.44 10.03 -3.07
C PRO A 17 16.05 8.72 -2.55
N CYS A 18 17.05 8.20 -3.27
CA CYS A 18 17.88 7.07 -2.84
C CYS A 18 18.40 7.33 -1.42
N GLY A 19 17.84 6.66 -0.41
CA GLY A 19 18.23 6.81 0.99
C GLY A 19 17.10 6.65 2.00
N PHE A 20 15.85 6.92 1.61
CA PHE A 20 14.73 6.83 2.54
C PHE A 20 14.10 5.44 2.55
N LYS A 21 14.20 4.73 3.69
CA LYS A 21 13.53 3.44 3.88
C LYS A 21 12.13 3.66 4.47
N ARG A 22 11.13 3.10 3.80
CA ARG A 22 9.75 3.00 4.29
C ARG A 22 9.72 2.14 5.55
N VAL A 23 9.14 2.65 6.63
CA VAL A 23 8.89 1.90 7.86
C VAL A 23 7.41 1.89 8.16
N LEU A 24 6.90 0.76 8.68
CA LEU A 24 5.50 0.65 9.09
C LEU A 24 5.16 1.69 10.17
N HIS A 25 4.02 2.37 10.01
CA HIS A 25 3.45 3.26 11.01
C HIS A 25 2.88 2.45 12.19
N ASP A 26 2.75 3.05 13.38
CA ASP A 26 2.24 2.36 14.58
C ASP A 26 0.86 1.72 14.38
N LEU A 27 0.00 2.38 13.60
CA LEU A 27 -1.32 1.84 13.25
C LEU A 27 -1.19 0.61 12.36
N GLU A 28 -0.31 0.62 11.37
CA GLU A 28 -0.08 -0.53 10.49
C GLU A 28 0.47 -1.70 11.30
N ARG A 29 1.47 -1.46 12.17
CA ARG A 29 2.02 -2.46 13.08
C ARG A 29 1.00 -3.06 14.04
N ARG A 30 -0.02 -2.28 14.44
CA ARG A 30 -1.09 -2.78 15.33
C ARG A 30 -2.00 -3.79 14.63
N TYR A 31 -2.24 -3.61 13.33
CA TYR A 31 -3.21 -4.39 12.56
C TYR A 31 -2.57 -5.49 11.70
N LEU A 32 -1.26 -5.46 11.51
CA LEU A 32 -0.49 -6.53 10.87
C LEU A 32 0.12 -7.45 11.93
N ALA A 33 -0.10 -8.75 11.80
CA ALA A 33 0.58 -9.74 12.62
C ALA A 33 2.10 -9.75 12.34
N PRO A 34 2.95 -10.25 13.26
CA PRO A 34 4.41 -10.17 13.11
C PRO A 34 4.96 -10.80 11.83
N ASP A 35 4.34 -11.90 11.37
CA ASP A 35 4.64 -12.58 10.11
C ASP A 35 4.28 -11.71 8.89
N ALA A 36 3.11 -11.05 8.91
CA ALA A 36 2.71 -10.10 7.88
C ALA A 36 3.65 -8.89 7.84
N GLN A 37 4.08 -8.37 8.98
CA GLN A 37 5.06 -7.28 9.05
C GLN A 37 6.40 -7.71 8.43
N ALA A 38 6.86 -8.93 8.74
CA ALA A 38 8.08 -9.48 8.14
C ALA A 38 7.97 -9.61 6.61
N ALA A 39 6.82 -10.05 6.10
CA ALA A 39 6.55 -10.12 4.66
C ALA A 39 6.58 -8.73 4.01
N VAL A 40 5.96 -7.71 4.63
CA VAL A 40 6.05 -6.33 4.12
C VAL A 40 7.49 -5.86 4.01
N TYR A 41 8.29 -6.04 5.06
CA TYR A 41 9.69 -5.64 5.01
C TYR A 41 10.47 -6.42 3.97
N HIS A 42 10.16 -7.70 3.76
CA HIS A 42 10.74 -8.49 2.67
C HIS A 42 10.44 -7.84 1.31
N TYR A 43 9.17 -7.55 1.01
CA TYR A 43 8.77 -6.89 -0.25
C TYR A 43 9.45 -5.54 -0.46
N LEU A 44 9.58 -4.74 0.60
CA LEU A 44 10.26 -3.43 0.55
C LEU A 44 11.78 -3.54 0.33
N ILE A 45 12.41 -4.65 0.72
CA ILE A 45 13.85 -4.87 0.59
C ILE A 45 14.20 -5.54 -0.74
N THR A 46 13.43 -6.55 -1.14
CA THR A 46 13.71 -7.34 -2.35
C THR A 46 13.19 -6.67 -3.60
N GLU A 47 12.23 -5.73 -3.47
CA GLU A 47 11.54 -5.09 -4.59
C GLU A 47 10.88 -6.11 -5.55
N GLU A 48 10.60 -7.33 -5.07
CA GLU A 48 9.91 -8.38 -5.83
C GLU A 48 8.47 -7.97 -6.19
N ILE A 49 7.86 -7.14 -5.33
CA ILE A 49 6.53 -6.58 -5.50
C ILE A 49 6.68 -5.07 -5.74
N PRO A 50 6.02 -4.47 -6.74
CA PRO A 50 6.06 -3.03 -6.95
C PRO A 50 5.70 -2.26 -5.67
N PHE A 51 6.43 -1.17 -5.41
CA PHE A 51 6.25 -0.38 -4.18
C PHE A 51 4.80 0.09 -4.01
N GLU A 52 4.16 0.54 -5.09
CA GLU A 52 2.78 1.01 -5.07
C GLU A 52 1.79 -0.11 -4.72
N VAL A 53 2.06 -1.33 -5.17
CA VAL A 53 1.24 -2.52 -4.84
C VAL A 53 1.43 -2.88 -3.37
N THR A 54 2.67 -2.84 -2.88
CA THR A 54 2.98 -3.08 -1.46
C THR A 54 2.28 -2.06 -0.55
N GLU A 55 2.39 -0.76 -0.87
CA GLU A 55 1.70 0.29 -0.10
C GLU A 55 0.18 0.12 -0.13
N ARG A 56 -0.39 -0.24 -1.28
CA ARG A 56 -1.83 -0.48 -1.37
C ARG A 56 -2.26 -1.71 -0.59
N ALA A 57 -1.51 -2.81 -0.65
CA ALA A 57 -1.77 -4.02 0.12
C ALA A 57 -1.75 -3.73 1.63
N ILE A 58 -0.81 -2.90 2.12
CA ILE A 58 -0.78 -2.46 3.52
C ILE A 58 -2.06 -1.69 3.89
N LEU A 59 -2.50 -0.76 3.04
CA LEU A 59 -3.71 0.02 3.27
C LEU A 59 -4.98 -0.86 3.31
N GLU A 60 -5.12 -1.77 2.34
CA GLU A 60 -6.25 -2.70 2.28
C GLU A 60 -6.23 -3.66 3.49
N ALA A 61 -5.07 -4.20 3.84
CA ALA A 61 -4.89 -5.08 5.00
C ALA A 61 -5.32 -4.37 6.30
N VAL A 62 -4.85 -3.14 6.53
CA VAL A 62 -5.21 -2.36 7.72
C VAL A 62 -6.71 -2.05 7.74
N SER A 63 -7.30 -1.72 6.60
CA SER A 63 -8.72 -1.39 6.52
C SER A 63 -9.60 -2.62 6.77
N LEU A 64 -9.22 -3.78 6.21
CA LEU A 64 -9.85 -5.06 6.48
C LEU A 64 -9.72 -5.47 7.95
N ALA A 65 -8.52 -5.38 8.52
CA ALA A 65 -8.22 -5.66 9.92
C ALA A 65 -9.10 -4.83 10.87
N ARG A 66 -9.26 -3.53 10.58
CA ARG A 66 -10.14 -2.63 11.32
C ARG A 66 -11.60 -3.05 11.22
N LEU A 67 -12.07 -3.37 10.01
CA LEU A 67 -13.44 -3.81 9.79
C LEU A 67 -13.76 -5.11 10.53
N LYS A 68 -12.82 -6.04 10.58
CA LYS A 68 -12.96 -7.34 11.26
C LYS A 68 -12.60 -7.31 12.75
N ASN A 69 -12.07 -6.19 13.23
CA ASN A 69 -11.49 -6.06 14.57
C ASN A 69 -10.48 -7.19 14.88
N SER A 70 -9.65 -7.53 13.89
CA SER A 70 -8.65 -8.61 13.94
C SER A 70 -7.34 -8.16 13.30
N THR A 71 -6.28 -8.95 13.43
CA THR A 71 -5.03 -8.74 12.70
C THR A 71 -5.04 -9.48 11.36
N VAL A 72 -4.24 -9.00 10.40
CA VAL A 72 -3.96 -9.69 9.13
C VAL A 72 -2.65 -10.45 9.26
N ASP A 73 -2.68 -11.74 8.92
CA ASP A 73 -1.51 -12.63 8.86
C ASP A 73 -0.86 -12.62 7.48
N ALA A 74 0.32 -13.25 7.36
CA ALA A 74 1.07 -13.26 6.10
C ALA A 74 0.30 -13.92 4.93
N PRO A 75 -0.43 -15.04 5.11
CA PRO A 75 -1.23 -15.62 4.03
C PRO A 75 -2.30 -14.68 3.49
N LEU A 76 -3.05 -14.00 4.37
CA LEU A 76 -4.07 -13.06 3.94
C LEU A 76 -3.47 -11.84 3.27
N LEU A 77 -2.33 -11.34 3.76
CA LEU A 77 -1.58 -10.26 3.10
C LEU A 77 -1.15 -10.67 1.69
N ALA A 78 -0.61 -11.89 1.52
CA ALA A 78 -0.20 -12.40 0.21
C ALA A 78 -1.38 -12.46 -0.77
N CYS A 79 -2.55 -12.93 -0.33
CA CYS A 79 -3.76 -12.91 -1.16
C CYS A 79 -4.16 -11.49 -1.61
N LEU A 80 -3.97 -10.47 -0.76
CA LEU A 80 -4.24 -9.08 -1.15
C LEU A 80 -3.23 -8.57 -2.17
N VAL A 81 -1.95 -8.93 -2.02
CA VAL A 81 -0.91 -8.60 -2.99
C VAL A 81 -1.22 -9.26 -4.34
N ASP A 82 -1.52 -10.55 -4.36
CA ASP A 82 -1.86 -11.29 -5.58
C ASP A 82 -3.07 -10.66 -6.29
N ALA A 83 -4.13 -10.33 -5.54
CA ALA A 83 -5.31 -9.66 -6.09
C ALA A 83 -5.00 -8.30 -6.71
N LEU A 84 -4.11 -7.51 -6.09
CA LEU A 84 -3.69 -6.19 -6.62
C LEU A 84 -2.74 -6.29 -7.81
N LEU A 85 -1.98 -7.37 -7.92
CA LEU A 85 -1.16 -7.67 -9.10
C LEU A 85 -2.03 -8.09 -10.29
N ASP A 86 -3.07 -8.88 -10.05
CA ASP A 86 -4.03 -9.33 -11.06
C ASP A 86 -4.95 -8.19 -11.53
N ASP A 87 -5.48 -7.40 -10.58
CA ASP A 87 -6.33 -6.25 -10.86
C ASP A 87 -5.96 -5.07 -9.95
N CYS A 88 -5.24 -4.10 -10.53
CA CYS A 88 -4.81 -2.89 -9.82
C CYS A 88 -5.95 -1.92 -9.49
N SER A 89 -7.20 -2.21 -9.88
CA SER A 89 -8.41 -1.53 -9.43
C SER A 89 -9.13 -2.25 -8.28
N PHE A 90 -8.58 -3.37 -7.78
CA PHE A 90 -9.14 -4.11 -6.66
C PHE A 90 -9.27 -3.25 -5.40
N GLU A 91 -10.46 -3.28 -4.81
CA GLU A 91 -10.78 -2.63 -3.53
C GLU A 91 -11.65 -3.57 -2.71
N ILE A 92 -11.42 -3.63 -1.39
CA ILE A 92 -12.29 -4.43 -0.52
C ILE A 92 -13.59 -3.64 -0.27
N PRO A 93 -14.78 -4.19 -0.57
CA PRO A 93 -16.05 -3.50 -0.36
C PRO A 93 -16.22 -3.05 1.11
N GLY A 94 -16.52 -1.77 1.31
CA GLY A 94 -16.71 -1.17 2.65
C GLY A 94 -15.44 -0.70 3.36
N THR A 95 -14.29 -0.72 2.68
CA THR A 95 -12.99 -0.32 3.25
C THR A 95 -12.41 0.95 2.62
N ALA A 96 -13.26 1.80 2.03
CA ALA A 96 -12.89 3.01 1.27
C ALA A 96 -11.53 3.56 1.72
N SER A 97 -10.53 3.29 0.89
CA SER A 97 -9.10 3.51 1.14
C SER A 97 -8.79 5.02 1.05
N GLU A 98 -9.54 5.83 1.80
CA GLU A 98 -9.15 7.19 2.11
C GLU A 98 -7.87 7.09 2.92
N ARG A 99 -6.79 7.74 2.46
CA ARG A 99 -5.48 7.74 3.14
C ARG A 99 -5.66 7.99 4.65
N LEU A 100 -5.62 6.91 5.44
CA LEU A 100 -5.99 6.91 6.86
C LEU A 100 -4.93 7.59 7.75
N TYR A 101 -3.76 7.90 7.19
CA TYR A 101 -2.65 8.55 7.86
C TYR A 101 -1.85 9.40 6.85
N PRO A 102 -1.17 10.47 7.31
CA PRO A 102 -0.20 11.17 6.48
C PRO A 102 0.87 10.17 6.00
N ALA A 103 1.40 10.42 4.79
CA ALA A 103 2.35 9.54 4.12
C ALA A 103 3.42 9.03 5.10
N SER A 104 3.66 7.73 5.01
CA SER A 104 4.56 6.94 5.83
C SER A 104 5.84 7.64 6.29
N CYS A 105 6.25 7.34 7.52
CA CYS A 105 7.51 7.85 8.07
C CYS A 105 8.69 7.26 7.29
N THR A 106 9.46 8.14 6.66
CA THR A 106 10.73 7.83 6.02
C THR A 106 11.88 8.03 7.02
N LEU A 107 12.75 7.03 7.19
CA LEU A 107 13.99 7.18 7.97
C LEU A 107 15.18 7.56 7.06
N CYS A 108 16.04 8.45 7.55
CA CYS A 108 17.28 8.93 6.90
C CYS A 108 18.46 7.98 7.12
#